data_AF-A0A531KNP1-F1
#
_entry.id   AF-A0A531KNP1-F1
#
_cell.length_a   1.000
_cell.length_b   1.000
_cell.length_c   1.000
_cell.angle_alpha   90.00
_cell.angle_beta   90.00
_cell.angle_gamma   90.00
#
_symmetry.space_group_name_H-M   'P 1'
#
loop_
_entity.id
_entity.type
_entity.pdbx_description
1 polymer ?
#
loop_
_entity_poly.entity_id
_entity_poly.type
_entity_poly.pdbx_seq_one_letter_code
_entity_poly.pdbx_strand_id
1 'polypeptide(L)'
;MNSYSSFGTALHRLAILCYVLFALFPLFWLLKVSVTPNDLLYSEGVRMWPSRMSFEHFRFVLAHSSFPVFFRNSMIVAGATAVIVTLLASLSGYALSRFTFRGKYWLVALMLLTQMFPLVMLVAPIFKMLSPLGLTNSLTGLVVVYTAFNIPFATFLMQ
;
A
#
# COMPACT_ATOMS: atom_id res chain seq x y z
N MET A 1 -1.79 -24.96 40.61
CA MET A 1 -0.83 -25.12 39.48
C MET A 1 -1.08 -24.17 38.29
N ASN A 2 -1.89 -23.09 38.43
CA ASN A 2 -2.28 -22.18 37.32
C ASN A 2 -1.65 -20.77 37.37
N SER A 3 -0.77 -20.47 38.33
CA SER A 3 -0.28 -19.09 38.51
C SER A 3 0.87 -18.70 37.58
N TYR A 4 1.68 -19.68 37.12
CA TYR A 4 2.83 -19.42 36.24
C TYR A 4 2.42 -19.11 34.79
N SER A 5 1.27 -19.62 34.32
CA SER A 5 0.74 -19.28 32.99
C SER A 5 0.14 -17.88 32.95
N SER A 6 -0.53 -17.44 34.03
CA SER A 6 -1.15 -16.11 34.10
C SER A 6 -0.11 -14.99 34.05
N PHE A 7 1.03 -15.13 34.73
CA PHE A 7 2.11 -14.12 34.69
C PHE A 7 2.74 -14.00 33.29
N GLY A 8 3.01 -15.12 32.63
CA GLY A 8 3.52 -15.13 31.26
C GLY A 8 2.56 -14.47 30.26
N THR A 9 1.25 -14.73 30.39
CA THR A 9 0.24 -14.07 29.54
C THR A 9 0.10 -12.58 29.83
N ALA A 10 0.25 -12.14 31.08
CA ALA A 10 0.21 -10.73 31.45
C ALA A 10 1.41 -9.98 30.88
N LEU A 11 2.62 -10.53 31.00
CA LEU A 11 3.83 -9.95 30.43
C LEU A 11 3.77 -9.87 28.90
N HIS A 12 3.28 -10.93 28.24
CA HIS A 12 3.08 -10.94 26.80
C HIS A 12 2.09 -9.86 26.34
N ARG A 13 0.95 -9.72 27.03
CA ARG A 13 -0.05 -8.67 26.73
C ARG A 13 0.53 -7.27 26.94
N LEU A 14 1.32 -7.07 28.00
CA LEU A 14 2.00 -5.80 28.25
C LEU A 14 3.00 -5.47 27.13
N ALA A 15 3.79 -6.46 26.69
CA ALA A 15 4.73 -6.28 25.58
C ALA A 15 4.01 -5.90 24.28
N ILE A 16 2.89 -6.57 23.95
CA ILE A 16 2.04 -6.20 22.81
C ILE A 16 1.51 -4.77 22.96
N LEU A 17 1.02 -4.40 24.15
CA LEU A 17 0.50 -3.05 24.39
C LEU A 17 1.59 -1.98 24.18
N CYS A 18 2.78 -2.18 24.74
CA CYS A 18 3.92 -1.29 24.53
C CYS A 18 4.28 -1.17 23.05
N TYR A 19 4.32 -2.29 22.32
CA TYR A 19 4.59 -2.30 20.88
C TYR A 19 3.52 -1.53 20.09
N VAL A 20 2.24 -1.74 20.40
CA VAL A 20 1.13 -1.04 19.75
C VAL A 20 1.22 0.46 20.02
N LEU A 21 1.47 0.89 21.25
CA LEU A 21 1.64 2.31 21.58
C LEU A 21 2.83 2.93 20.82
N PHE A 22 3.96 2.22 20.77
CA PHE A 22 5.12 2.66 20.01
C PHE A 22 4.82 2.77 18.50
N ALA A 23 4.16 1.77 17.91
CA ALA A 23 3.81 1.75 16.49
C ALA A 23 2.77 2.81 16.11
N LEU A 24 1.83 3.12 17.02
CA LEU A 24 0.80 4.14 16.79
C LEU A 24 1.28 5.56 17.08
N PHE A 25 2.40 5.73 17.80
CA PHE A 25 2.88 7.06 18.18
C PHE A 25 3.16 8.00 16.98
N PRO A 26 3.82 7.56 15.88
CA PRO A 26 3.99 8.42 14.70
C PRO A 26 2.66 8.80 14.03
N LEU A 27 1.67 7.90 14.04
CA LEU A 27 0.33 8.18 13.50
C LEU A 27 -0.42 9.19 14.37
N PHE A 28 -0.33 9.04 15.70
CA PHE A 28 -0.83 10.03 16.64
C PHE A 28 -0.19 11.41 16.39
N TRP A 29 1.13 11.46 16.19
CA TRP A 29 1.84 12.71 15.92
C TRP A 29 1.39 13.34 14.59
N LEU A 30 1.20 12.54 13.55
CA LEU A 30 0.66 12.99 12.26
C LEU A 30 -0.74 13.60 12.43
N LEU A 31 -1.62 12.93 13.19
CA LEU A 31 -2.96 13.45 13.50
C LEU A 31 -2.88 14.77 14.27
N LYS A 32 -2.05 14.85 15.32
CA LYS A 32 -1.80 16.08 16.08
C LYS A 32 -1.40 17.23 15.16
N VAL A 33 -0.41 17.02 14.29
CA VAL A 33 0.07 18.05 13.36
C VAL A 33 -1.04 18.47 12.39
N SER A 34 -1.82 17.53 11.86
CA SER A 34 -2.90 17.82 10.90
C SER A 34 -4.03 18.71 11.45
N VAL A 35 -4.23 18.72 12.77
CA VAL A 35 -5.23 19.57 13.44
C VAL A 35 -4.63 20.80 14.11
N THR A 36 -3.30 20.95 14.07
CA THR A 36 -2.59 22.08 14.69
C THR A 36 -2.52 23.27 13.71
N PRO A 37 -3.04 24.45 14.09
CA PRO A 37 -2.88 25.69 13.32
C PRO A 37 -1.42 26.06 13.04
N ASN A 38 -1.14 26.71 11.90
CA ASN A 38 0.22 27.05 11.47
C ASN A 38 0.99 27.93 12.47
N ASP A 39 0.31 28.83 13.17
CA ASP A 39 0.88 29.72 14.20
C ASP A 39 1.31 28.95 15.46
N LEU A 40 0.74 27.77 15.70
CA LEU A 40 1.01 26.93 16.85
C LEU A 40 2.00 25.79 16.56
N LEU A 41 2.31 25.50 15.30
CA LEU A 41 3.17 24.37 14.92
C LEU A 41 4.57 24.44 15.55
N TYR A 42 5.18 25.64 15.58
CA TYR A 42 6.53 25.83 16.12
C TYR A 42 6.53 26.19 17.61
N SER A 43 5.54 26.95 18.08
CA SER A 43 5.44 27.37 19.48
C SER A 43 4.95 26.24 20.40
N GLU A 44 4.11 25.34 19.89
CA GLU A 44 3.57 24.18 20.62
C GLU A 44 4.06 22.84 20.05
N GLY A 45 5.23 22.84 19.40
CA GLY A 45 5.81 21.68 18.74
C GLY A 45 5.91 20.45 19.67
N VAL A 46 6.40 20.65 20.90
CA VAL A 46 6.64 19.59 21.90
C VAL A 46 5.37 19.20 22.68
N ARG A 47 4.30 19.99 22.61
CA ARG A 47 3.05 19.65 23.30
C ARG A 47 2.41 18.41 22.68
N MET A 48 1.93 17.50 23.53
CA MET A 48 1.23 16.28 23.11
C MET A 48 -0.09 16.58 22.40
N TRP A 49 -0.74 17.70 22.72
CA TRP A 49 -1.97 18.15 22.06
C TRP A 49 -1.95 19.67 21.90
N PRO A 50 -2.43 20.24 20.78
CA PRO A 50 -2.44 21.68 20.57
C PRO A 50 -3.48 22.35 21.48
N SER A 51 -3.19 23.57 21.91
CA SER A 51 -4.15 24.37 22.70
C SER A 51 -5.41 24.74 21.93
N ARG A 52 -5.31 24.84 20.60
CA ARG A 52 -6.42 25.09 19.68
C ARG A 52 -6.38 24.10 18.53
N MET A 53 -7.51 23.46 18.26
CA MET A 53 -7.70 22.63 17.07
C MET A 53 -8.25 23.46 15.91
N SER A 54 -7.79 23.18 14.70
CA SER A 54 -8.37 23.71 13.47
C SER A 54 -8.50 22.61 12.42
N PHE A 55 -9.63 22.63 11.69
CA PHE A 55 -9.86 21.78 10.53
C PHE A 55 -9.66 22.53 9.21
N GLU A 56 -9.07 23.72 9.28
CA GLU A 56 -8.80 24.56 8.11
C GLU A 56 -7.90 23.84 7.09
N HIS A 57 -6.88 23.11 7.55
CA HIS A 57 -6.01 22.29 6.68
C HIS A 57 -6.81 21.28 5.86
N PHE A 58 -7.77 20.59 6.47
CA PHE A 58 -8.64 19.65 5.78
C PHE A 58 -9.54 20.35 4.76
N ARG A 59 -10.16 21.47 5.14
CA ARG A 59 -11.00 22.26 4.21
C ARG A 59 -10.18 22.82 3.06
N PHE A 60 -8.97 23.30 3.33
CA PHE A 60 -8.05 23.82 2.33
C PHE A 60 -7.66 22.74 1.33
N VAL A 61 -7.22 21.57 1.80
CA VAL A 61 -6.84 20.45 0.93
C VAL A 61 -8.02 19.97 0.08
N LEU A 62 -9.23 19.92 0.64
CA LEU A 62 -10.41 19.45 -0.09
C LEU A 62 -10.97 20.47 -1.10
N ALA A 63 -10.95 21.76 -0.78
CA ALA A 63 -11.58 22.79 -1.60
C ALA A 63 -10.61 23.62 -2.46
N HIS A 64 -9.35 23.75 -2.04
CA HIS A 64 -8.38 24.66 -2.62
C HIS A 64 -7.12 23.95 -3.14
N SER A 65 -7.13 22.61 -3.24
CA SER A 65 -6.02 21.84 -3.79
C SER A 65 -6.49 20.78 -4.79
N SER A 66 -5.56 20.24 -5.57
CA SER A 66 -5.82 19.13 -6.51
C SER A 66 -5.97 17.76 -5.82
N PHE A 67 -5.92 17.70 -4.48
CA PHE A 67 -6.00 16.46 -3.73
C PHE A 67 -7.22 15.59 -4.08
N PRO A 68 -8.46 16.11 -4.20
CA PRO A 68 -9.60 15.27 -4.56
C PRO A 68 -9.41 14.55 -5.91
N VAL A 69 -8.76 15.20 -6.86
CA VAL A 69 -8.44 14.61 -8.18
C VAL A 69 -7.40 13.51 -8.03
N PHE A 70 -6.32 13.76 -7.28
CA PHE A 70 -5.27 12.75 -7.05
C PHE A 70 -5.80 11.54 -6.26
N PHE A 71 -6.64 11.79 -5.27
CA PHE A 71 -7.31 10.75 -4.49
C PHE A 71 -8.21 9.90 -5.39
N ARG A 72 -9.07 10.54 -6.20
CA ARG A 72 -9.92 9.83 -7.18
C ARG A 72 -9.11 9.00 -8.16
N ASN A 73 -8.05 9.57 -8.74
CA ASN A 73 -7.19 8.85 -9.69
C ASN A 73 -6.54 7.63 -9.03
N SER A 74 -6.06 7.77 -7.78
CA SER A 74 -5.47 6.67 -7.02
C SER A 74 -6.48 5.57 -6.71
N MET A 75 -7.70 5.94 -6.31
CA MET A 75 -8.79 4.99 -6.06
C MET A 75 -9.19 4.23 -7.32
N ILE A 76 -9.27 4.91 -8.47
CA ILE A 76 -9.56 4.28 -9.76
C ILE A 76 -8.47 3.28 -10.12
N VAL A 77 -7.20 3.70 -10.07
CA VAL A 77 -6.07 2.83 -10.45
C VAL A 77 -5.94 1.65 -9.49
N ALA A 78 -5.92 1.90 -8.18
CA ALA A 78 -5.79 0.84 -7.18
C ALA A 78 -6.97 -0.13 -7.21
N GLY A 79 -8.21 0.37 -7.31
CA GLY A 79 -9.41 -0.46 -7.38
C GLY A 79 -9.45 -1.31 -8.65
N ALA A 80 -9.21 -0.72 -9.82
CA ALA A 80 -9.19 -1.45 -11.09
C ALA A 80 -8.08 -2.51 -11.12
N THR A 81 -6.85 -2.14 -10.71
CA THR A 81 -5.75 -3.09 -10.62
C THR A 81 -6.05 -4.22 -9.63
N ALA A 82 -6.58 -3.92 -8.44
CA ALA A 82 -6.91 -4.95 -7.45
C ALA A 82 -7.92 -5.97 -7.99
N VAL A 83 -8.99 -5.51 -8.65
CA VAL A 83 -9.99 -6.40 -9.26
C VAL A 83 -9.37 -7.25 -10.36
N ILE A 84 -8.68 -6.63 -11.32
CA ILE A 84 -8.10 -7.35 -12.48
C ILE A 84 -7.04 -8.35 -12.02
N VAL A 85 -6.13 -7.96 -11.13
CA VAL A 85 -5.08 -8.84 -10.60
C VAL A 85 -5.70 -10.00 -9.84
N THR A 86 -6.68 -9.76 -8.96
CA THR A 86 -7.33 -10.83 -8.19
C THR A 86 -8.01 -11.84 -9.11
N LEU A 87 -8.72 -11.38 -10.14
CA LEU A 87 -9.36 -12.26 -11.12
C LEU A 87 -8.33 -13.10 -11.89
N LEU A 88 -7.29 -12.48 -12.45
CA LEU A 88 -6.28 -13.18 -13.24
C LEU A 88 -5.40 -14.11 -12.39
N ALA A 89 -5.02 -13.66 -11.20
CA ALA A 89 -4.20 -14.44 -10.26
C ALA A 89 -4.97 -15.61 -9.67
N SER A 90 -6.27 -15.48 -9.38
CA SER A 90 -7.08 -16.60 -8.90
C SER A 90 -7.24 -17.69 -9.95
N LEU A 91 -7.50 -17.31 -11.22
CA LEU A 91 -7.56 -18.27 -12.33
C LEU A 91 -6.21 -18.95 -12.56
N SER A 92 -5.12 -18.18 -12.58
CA SER A 92 -3.76 -18.70 -12.81
C SER A 92 -3.28 -19.56 -11.63
N GLY A 93 -3.52 -19.12 -10.39
CA GLY A 93 -3.19 -19.83 -9.17
C GLY A 93 -3.99 -21.13 -9.03
N TYR A 94 -5.28 -21.12 -9.39
CA TYR A 94 -6.08 -22.36 -9.48
C TYR A 94 -5.50 -23.33 -10.51
N ALA A 95 -5.16 -22.85 -11.71
CA ALA A 95 -4.60 -23.71 -12.74
C ALA A 95 -3.26 -24.32 -12.30
N LEU A 96 -2.40 -23.52 -11.66
CA LEU A 96 -1.12 -23.99 -11.14
C LEU A 96 -1.30 -24.94 -9.96
N SER A 97 -2.24 -24.70 -9.04
CA SER A 97 -2.43 -25.55 -7.87
C SER A 97 -3.04 -26.91 -8.23
N ARG A 98 -4.00 -26.94 -9.16
CA ARG A 98 -4.83 -28.12 -9.42
C ARG A 98 -4.38 -28.96 -10.61
N PHE A 99 -3.77 -28.36 -11.65
CA PHE A 99 -3.32 -29.12 -12.81
C PHE A 99 -1.83 -29.47 -12.73
N THR A 100 -1.50 -30.67 -13.20
CA THR A 100 -0.12 -31.13 -13.38
C THR A 100 0.24 -31.03 -14.85
N PHE A 101 1.24 -30.22 -15.18
CA PHE A 101 1.74 -30.09 -16.56
C PHE A 101 3.27 -29.86 -16.58
N ARG A 102 3.89 -30.19 -17.72
CA ARG A 102 5.33 -30.04 -17.92
C ARG A 102 5.68 -28.56 -17.94
N GLY A 103 6.60 -28.13 -17.07
CA GLY A 103 7.08 -26.74 -16.99
C GLY A 103 6.44 -25.88 -15.89
N LYS A 104 5.51 -26.40 -15.08
CA LYS A 104 4.88 -25.68 -13.96
C LYS A 104 5.88 -24.95 -13.05
N TYR A 105 6.92 -25.64 -12.58
CA TYR A 105 7.93 -25.06 -11.69
C TYR A 105 8.76 -23.97 -12.36
N TRP A 106 9.08 -24.13 -13.65
CA TRP A 106 9.81 -23.12 -14.42
C TRP A 106 8.98 -21.85 -14.62
N LEU A 107 7.69 -21.99 -14.87
CA LEU A 107 6.79 -20.85 -15.03
C LEU A 107 6.68 -20.03 -13.73
N VAL A 108 6.53 -20.70 -12.59
CA VAL A 108 6.53 -20.06 -11.27
C VAL A 108 7.88 -19.41 -10.95
N ALA A 109 8.98 -20.09 -11.24
CA ALA A 109 10.32 -19.53 -11.03
C ALA A 109 10.54 -18.27 -11.88
N LEU A 110 10.14 -18.29 -13.16
CA LEU A 110 10.25 -17.13 -14.05
C LEU A 110 9.39 -15.97 -13.55
N MET A 111 8.16 -16.24 -13.11
CA MET A 111 7.29 -15.24 -12.48
C MET A 111 7.98 -14.55 -11.30
N LEU A 112 8.57 -15.30 -10.37
CA LEU A 112 9.27 -14.73 -9.22
C LEU A 112 10.56 -14.00 -9.60
N LEU A 113 11.31 -14.49 -10.59
CA LEU A 113 12.51 -13.82 -11.09
C LEU A 113 12.18 -12.41 -11.63
N THR A 114 11.04 -12.23 -12.29
CA THR A 114 10.62 -10.89 -12.73
C THR A 114 10.36 -9.92 -11.57
N GLN A 115 10.00 -10.43 -10.38
CA GLN A 115 9.76 -9.60 -9.19
C GLN A 115 11.06 -9.11 -8.53
N MET A 116 12.20 -9.69 -8.87
CA MET A 116 13.50 -9.25 -8.34
C MET A 116 13.98 -7.94 -9.00
N PHE A 117 13.41 -7.57 -10.14
CA PHE A 117 13.73 -6.32 -10.82
C PHE A 117 13.00 -5.16 -10.15
N PRO A 118 13.71 -4.12 -9.68
CA PRO A 118 13.05 -2.97 -9.09
C PRO A 118 12.27 -2.21 -10.17
N LEU A 119 11.00 -1.90 -9.89
CA LEU A 119 10.09 -1.24 -10.83
C LEU A 119 10.67 0.07 -11.39
N VAL A 120 11.47 0.80 -10.59
CA VAL A 120 12.13 2.05 -11.00
C VAL A 120 13.07 1.85 -12.19
N MET A 121 13.79 0.72 -12.29
CA MET A 121 14.66 0.42 -13.44
C MET A 121 13.87 0.17 -14.72
N LEU A 122 12.60 -0.22 -14.59
CA LEU A 122 11.72 -0.52 -15.71
C LEU A 122 10.95 0.70 -16.22
N VAL A 123 11.04 1.85 -15.54
CA VAL A 123 10.28 3.06 -15.92
C VAL A 123 10.61 3.53 -17.34
N ALA A 124 11.89 3.63 -17.70
CA ALA A 124 12.31 4.05 -19.05
C ALA A 124 11.84 3.09 -20.16
N PRO A 125 12.04 1.76 -20.06
CA PRO A 125 11.52 0.84 -21.07
C PRO A 125 9.98 0.81 -21.10
N ILE A 126 9.30 0.86 -19.96
CA ILE A 126 7.83 0.94 -19.91
C ILE A 126 7.33 2.22 -20.59
N PHE A 127 7.97 3.36 -20.36
CA PHE A 127 7.65 4.61 -21.03
C PHE A 127 7.78 4.48 -22.55
N LYS A 128 8.89 3.88 -23.02
CA LYS A 128 9.11 3.62 -24.45
C LYS A 128 8.04 2.68 -25.04
N MET A 129 7.55 1.71 -24.27
CA MET A 129 6.46 0.81 -24.69
C MET A 129 5.09 1.52 -24.74
N LEU A 130 4.80 2.39 -23.78
CA LEU A 130 3.50 3.08 -23.68
C LEU A 130 3.39 4.30 -24.60
N SER A 131 4.50 4.93 -24.97
CA SER A 131 4.53 6.13 -25.83
C SER A 131 3.84 5.95 -27.19
N PRO A 132 4.13 4.91 -27.99
CA PRO A 132 3.45 4.71 -29.27
C PRO A 132 1.95 4.38 -29.10
N LEU A 133 1.55 3.89 -27.92
CA LEU A 133 0.15 3.60 -27.59
C LEU A 133 -0.61 4.83 -27.06
N GLY A 134 0.06 5.98 -26.87
CA GLY A 134 -0.53 7.18 -26.28
C GLY A 134 -0.89 7.03 -24.79
N LEU A 135 -0.30 6.05 -24.08
CA LEU A 135 -0.68 5.69 -22.71
C LEU A 135 0.21 6.30 -21.62
N THR A 136 1.21 7.12 -21.97
CA THR A 136 2.23 7.65 -21.03
C THR A 136 1.68 8.57 -19.95
N ASN A 137 0.59 9.28 -20.21
CA ASN A 137 -0.07 10.16 -19.24
C ASN A 137 -1.54 9.75 -19.04
N SER A 138 -1.79 8.46 -18.79
CA SER A 138 -3.14 7.90 -18.69
C SER A 138 -3.30 6.98 -17.48
N LEU A 139 -4.49 7.02 -16.86
CA LEU A 139 -4.82 6.08 -15.78
C LEU A 139 -4.84 4.63 -16.30
N THR A 140 -5.31 4.42 -17.53
CA THR A 140 -5.30 3.11 -18.19
C THR A 140 -3.88 2.55 -18.31
N GLY A 141 -2.91 3.38 -18.71
CA GLY A 141 -1.50 2.99 -18.75
C GLY A 141 -0.98 2.54 -17.39
N LEU A 142 -1.32 3.26 -16.32
CA LEU A 142 -0.97 2.88 -14.95
C LEU A 142 -1.62 1.55 -14.53
N VAL A 143 -2.92 1.36 -14.81
CA VAL A 143 -3.63 0.11 -14.48
C VAL A 143 -2.99 -1.08 -15.18
N VAL A 144 -2.64 -0.95 -16.45
CA VAL A 144 -1.98 -2.02 -17.23
C VAL A 144 -0.62 -2.37 -16.64
N VAL A 145 0.23 -1.36 -16.37
CA VAL A 145 1.57 -1.57 -15.81
C VAL A 145 1.50 -2.21 -14.43
N TYR A 146 0.68 -1.68 -13.53
CA TYR A 146 0.55 -2.24 -12.18
C TYR A 146 -0.07 -3.64 -12.20
N THR A 147 -1.02 -3.91 -13.10
CA THR A 147 -1.57 -5.26 -13.27
C THR A 147 -0.48 -6.24 -13.69
N ALA A 148 0.28 -5.93 -14.73
CA ALA A 148 1.35 -6.78 -15.22
C ALA A 148 2.43 -7.05 -14.15
N PHE A 149 2.75 -6.03 -13.34
CA PHE A 149 3.75 -6.16 -12.29
C PHE A 149 3.26 -6.97 -11.08
N ASN A 150 1.99 -6.90 -10.72
CA ASN A 150 1.46 -7.58 -9.53
C ASN A 150 1.01 -9.04 -9.79
N ILE A 151 0.63 -9.40 -11.03
CA ILE A 151 0.18 -10.76 -11.37
C ILE A 151 1.15 -11.86 -10.93
N PRO A 152 2.49 -11.77 -11.14
CA PRO A 152 3.39 -12.86 -10.82
C PRO A 152 3.39 -13.22 -9.32
N PHE A 153 3.47 -12.20 -8.46
CA PHE A 153 3.44 -12.40 -7.01
C PHE A 153 2.05 -12.87 -6.53
N ALA A 154 0.98 -12.23 -7.02
CA ALA A 154 -0.38 -12.60 -6.65
C ALA A 154 -0.73 -14.05 -7.07
N THR A 155 -0.30 -14.46 -8.28
CA THR A 155 -0.50 -15.82 -8.79
C THR A 155 0.23 -16.85 -7.93
N PHE A 156 1.49 -16.56 -7.56
CA PHE A 156 2.26 -17.41 -6.67
C PHE A 156 1.60 -17.56 -5.29
N LEU A 157 1.07 -16.46 -4.74
CA LEU A 157 0.38 -16.47 -3.44
C LEU A 157 -0.92 -17.29 -3.46
N MET A 158 -1.59 -17.37 -4.61
CA MET A 158 -2.87 -18.11 -4.77
C MET A 158 -2.71 -19.58 -5.21
N GLN A 159 -1.48 -20.05 -5.45
CA GLN A 159 -1.19 -21.44 -5.79
C GLN A 159 -1.21 -22.36 -4.57
#